data_AF-A0A6H9YUQ1-F1
#
_entry.id   AF-A0A6H9YUQ1-F1
#
_cell.length_a   1.000
_cell.length_b   1.000
_cell.length_c   1.000
_cell.angle_alpha   90.00
_cell.angle_beta   90.00
_cell.angle_gamma   90.00
#
_symmetry.space_group_name_H-M   'P 1'
#
loop_
_entity.id
_entity.type
_entity.pdbx_description
1 polymer ?
#
loop_
_entity_poly.entity_id
_entity_poly.type
_entity_poly.pdbx_seq_one_letter_code
_entity_poly.pdbx_strand_id
1 'polypeptide(L)'
;MDASNGAGPRLGEVAAEDWSRLSATLRRHGWPLTLESYRQAAGLIHEPWLPPVAHDDPAYELLHLGEAGAAVPADLRKALDGLGLGPSVPFHLTSARDLFMVGDHHDRPERCGVYVGKDGMQIVDRLLSHRGGGRALDVGSGSGFTSVAMAAGGFRVTAIDISRACVAATRAAAALNGLDDRIDVQCMDAADALEGGGYEMIAANPPGAPVPPGLRYFPAGNGGPDGRQVIRAVFTASRRALLPDGVLVMRFESIGDEAGPFAVAEIDECAADASVLVTVEERLPMRVRSGVSARWSAPHNPDLQADRLLEILDAHAESLGARYFYTCFLVLRRDGLGRRAVMPFTRPASRTAEPNPGRPPTGLSELRWQPYQRLFAERRAEAADAARRLGDPVAAVAEVFADAVAADSINSRSLFHFLDELQPVDRV
;
A
#
# COMPACT_ATOMS: atom_id res chain seq x y z
N MET A 1 -33.63 -15.77 -24.13
CA MET A 1 -33.08 -14.86 -25.16
C MET A 1 -32.59 -13.65 -24.38
N ASP A 2 -31.49 -13.82 -23.67
CA ASP A 2 -30.09 -13.62 -24.11
C ASP A 2 -29.64 -12.23 -23.61
N ALA A 3 -28.51 -12.04 -22.95
CA ALA A 3 -27.26 -12.76 -23.05
C ALA A 3 -26.62 -13.02 -21.68
N SER A 4 -25.82 -14.08 -21.62
CA SER A 4 -24.71 -14.29 -20.70
C SER A 4 -23.98 -12.99 -20.33
N ASN A 5 -24.14 -12.52 -19.09
CA ASN A 5 -23.17 -11.61 -18.48
C ASN A 5 -21.87 -12.40 -18.31
N GLY A 6 -21.02 -12.35 -19.33
CA GLY A 6 -19.75 -13.07 -19.40
C GLY A 6 -18.82 -12.57 -18.29
N ALA A 7 -18.77 -13.29 -17.17
CA ALA A 7 -17.66 -13.20 -16.26
C ALA A 7 -16.43 -13.70 -17.02
N GLY A 8 -15.50 -12.79 -17.37
CA GLY A 8 -14.20 -13.16 -17.93
C GLY A 8 -13.45 -14.13 -17.00
N PRO A 9 -12.40 -14.79 -17.50
CA PRO A 9 -11.67 -15.79 -16.74
C PRO A 9 -11.06 -15.21 -15.46
N ARG A 10 -10.98 -16.04 -14.41
CA ARG A 10 -10.24 -15.71 -13.19
C ARG A 10 -8.74 -15.73 -13.48
N LEU A 11 -7.94 -14.94 -12.75
CA LEU A 11 -6.49 -14.86 -12.96
C LEU A 11 -5.78 -16.23 -13.02
N GLY A 12 -6.24 -17.19 -12.20
CA GLY A 12 -5.67 -18.53 -12.15
C GLY A 12 -6.09 -19.47 -13.29
N GLU A 13 -7.03 -19.08 -14.14
CA GLU A 13 -7.54 -19.89 -15.27
C GLU A 13 -6.82 -19.54 -16.59
N VAL A 14 -6.07 -18.44 -16.60
CA VAL A 14 -5.35 -17.94 -17.77
C VAL A 14 -3.99 -18.64 -17.91
N ALA A 15 -3.68 -19.15 -19.10
CA ALA A 15 -2.40 -19.81 -19.35
C ALA A 15 -1.23 -18.82 -19.38
N ALA A 16 -0.05 -19.26 -18.90
CA ALA A 16 1.17 -18.44 -18.87
C ALA A 16 1.56 -17.89 -20.25
N GLU A 17 1.38 -18.68 -21.32
CA GLU A 17 1.70 -18.26 -22.69
C GLU A 17 0.85 -17.08 -23.18
N ASP A 18 -0.41 -16.99 -22.74
CA ASP A 18 -1.29 -15.88 -23.12
C ASP A 18 -0.87 -14.58 -22.39
N TRP A 19 -0.44 -14.68 -21.13
CA TRP A 19 0.21 -13.57 -20.41
C TRP A 19 1.48 -13.10 -21.11
N SER A 20 2.34 -14.02 -21.53
CA SER A 20 3.57 -13.68 -22.25
C SER A 20 3.28 -13.01 -23.60
N ARG A 21 2.24 -13.45 -24.33
CA ARG A 21 1.80 -12.81 -25.59
C ARG A 21 1.28 -11.38 -25.38
N LEU A 22 0.52 -11.15 -24.30
CA LEU A 22 0.11 -9.79 -23.92
C LEU A 22 1.31 -8.91 -23.59
N SER A 23 2.24 -9.40 -22.76
CA SER A 23 3.46 -8.67 -22.38
C SER A 23 4.28 -8.25 -23.60
N ALA A 24 4.54 -9.16 -24.53
CA ALA A 24 5.29 -8.87 -25.76
C ALA A 24 4.60 -7.77 -26.60
N THR A 25 3.27 -7.79 -26.66
CA THR A 25 2.50 -6.78 -27.38
C THR A 25 2.57 -5.43 -26.68
N LEU A 26 2.36 -5.36 -25.38
CA LEU A 26 2.46 -4.11 -24.60
C LEU A 26 3.85 -3.47 -24.68
N ARG A 27 4.92 -4.29 -24.60
CA ARG A 27 6.30 -3.82 -24.74
C ARG A 27 6.59 -3.29 -26.15
N ARG A 28 6.04 -3.92 -27.21
CA ARG A 28 6.18 -3.44 -28.60
C ARG A 28 5.57 -2.06 -28.81
N HIS A 29 4.47 -1.78 -28.13
CA HIS A 29 3.80 -0.48 -28.12
C HIS A 29 4.46 0.53 -27.15
N GLY A 30 5.55 0.15 -26.47
CA GLY A 30 6.24 1.02 -25.51
C GLY A 30 5.42 1.33 -24.25
N TRP A 31 4.34 0.59 -23.99
CA TRP A 31 3.36 0.93 -22.96
C TRP A 31 3.96 1.09 -21.56
N PRO A 32 4.86 0.21 -21.06
CA PRO A 32 5.50 0.43 -19.75
C PRO A 32 6.29 1.74 -19.64
N LEU A 33 7.00 2.10 -20.71
CA LEU A 33 7.78 3.34 -20.76
C LEU A 33 6.86 4.57 -20.81
N THR A 34 5.73 4.48 -21.52
CA THR A 34 4.68 5.51 -21.52
C THR A 34 4.12 5.73 -20.11
N LEU A 35 3.77 4.66 -19.39
CA LEU A 35 3.24 4.76 -18.03
C LEU A 35 4.27 5.39 -17.07
N GLU A 36 5.53 4.99 -17.17
CA GLU A 36 6.63 5.57 -16.38
C GLU A 36 6.80 7.07 -16.69
N SER A 37 6.71 7.46 -17.97
CA SER A 37 6.80 8.86 -18.39
C SER A 37 5.66 9.71 -17.82
N TYR A 38 4.43 9.19 -17.79
CA TYR A 38 3.29 9.89 -17.17
C TYR A 38 3.47 10.10 -15.67
N ARG A 39 3.97 9.09 -14.93
CA ARG A 39 4.27 9.22 -13.50
C ARG A 39 5.35 10.26 -13.24
N GLN A 40 6.42 10.24 -14.03
CA GLN A 40 7.51 11.21 -13.90
C GLN A 40 7.03 12.63 -14.20
N ALA A 41 6.27 12.83 -15.28
CA ALA A 41 5.73 14.13 -15.65
C ALA A 41 4.80 14.72 -14.57
N ALA A 42 4.04 13.87 -13.86
CA ALA A 42 3.17 14.29 -12.77
C ALA A 42 3.88 14.43 -11.41
N GLY A 43 5.17 14.03 -11.30
CA GLY A 43 5.86 13.96 -10.01
C GLY A 43 5.32 12.86 -9.08
N LEU A 44 4.57 11.90 -9.62
CA LEU A 44 3.88 10.82 -8.90
C LEU A 44 4.59 9.48 -9.12
N ILE A 45 5.91 9.44 -8.88
CA ILE A 45 6.79 8.31 -9.24
C ILE A 45 6.48 6.98 -8.53
N HIS A 46 5.71 7.02 -7.44
CA HIS A 46 5.26 5.86 -6.68
C HIS A 46 3.75 5.67 -6.74
N GLU A 47 3.02 6.41 -7.56
CA GLU A 47 1.59 6.22 -7.70
C GLU A 47 1.32 5.02 -8.62
N PRO A 48 0.70 3.93 -8.13
CA PRO A 48 0.38 2.79 -8.99
C PRO A 48 -0.64 3.14 -10.07
N TRP A 49 -1.56 4.09 -9.77
CA TRP A 49 -2.63 4.58 -10.63
C TRP A 49 -2.17 5.83 -11.41
N LEU A 50 -2.42 5.91 -12.70
CA LEU A 50 -1.87 7.03 -13.47
C LEU A 50 -2.69 8.31 -13.26
N PRO A 51 -2.06 9.49 -13.43
CA PRO A 51 -2.76 10.78 -13.40
C PRO A 51 -3.82 10.87 -14.52
N PRO A 52 -4.80 11.80 -14.40
CA PRO A 52 -5.89 11.97 -15.38
C PRO A 52 -5.43 12.12 -16.84
N VAL A 53 -4.24 12.68 -17.09
CA VAL A 53 -3.66 12.80 -18.43
C VAL A 53 -3.42 11.45 -19.13
N ALA A 54 -3.27 10.37 -18.36
CA ALA A 54 -3.13 9.03 -18.92
C ALA A 54 -4.47 8.40 -19.33
N HIS A 55 -5.60 9.01 -18.97
CA HIS A 55 -6.92 8.47 -19.29
C HIS A 55 -7.22 8.52 -20.79
N ASP A 56 -6.51 9.34 -21.57
CA ASP A 56 -6.64 9.37 -23.03
C ASP A 56 -5.91 8.19 -23.74
N ASP A 57 -5.17 7.34 -23.00
CA ASP A 57 -4.52 6.13 -23.54
C ASP A 57 -5.53 4.96 -23.58
N PRO A 58 -5.93 4.46 -24.78
CA PRO A 58 -6.93 3.40 -24.89
C PRO A 58 -6.50 2.06 -24.25
N ALA A 59 -5.20 1.78 -24.20
CA ALA A 59 -4.68 0.59 -23.54
C ALA A 59 -4.76 0.76 -22.01
N TYR A 60 -4.52 1.97 -21.50
CA TYR A 60 -4.72 2.29 -20.08
C TYR A 60 -6.20 2.19 -19.68
N GLU A 61 -7.13 2.83 -20.41
CA GLU A 61 -8.57 2.72 -20.11
C GLU A 61 -9.01 1.26 -20.01
N LEU A 62 -8.59 0.42 -20.96
CA LEU A 62 -9.01 -0.97 -21.02
C LEU A 62 -8.36 -1.85 -19.94
N LEU A 63 -7.04 -1.77 -19.78
CA LEU A 63 -6.28 -2.66 -18.89
C LEU A 63 -6.27 -2.19 -17.45
N HIS A 64 -6.31 -0.88 -17.26
CA HIS A 64 -6.12 -0.26 -15.96
C HIS A 64 -7.42 0.27 -15.37
N LEU A 65 -8.34 0.82 -16.17
CA LEU A 65 -9.65 1.26 -15.68
C LEU A 65 -10.75 0.23 -15.93
N GLY A 66 -10.48 -0.82 -16.70
CA GLY A 66 -11.46 -1.84 -17.08
C GLY A 66 -12.60 -1.30 -17.96
N GLU A 67 -12.41 -0.12 -18.55
CA GLU A 67 -13.41 0.60 -19.34
C GLU A 67 -13.22 0.33 -20.84
N ALA A 68 -14.34 0.12 -21.55
CA ALA A 68 -14.33 -0.03 -23.00
C ALA A 68 -14.32 1.35 -23.67
N GLY A 69 -13.14 1.88 -23.96
CA GLY A 69 -12.93 3.19 -24.56
C GLY A 69 -12.60 3.17 -26.07
N ALA A 70 -11.69 4.07 -26.47
CA ALA A 70 -11.27 4.24 -27.87
C ALA A 70 -10.66 2.97 -28.50
N ALA A 71 -10.50 2.96 -29.83
CA ALA A 71 -10.06 1.78 -30.57
C ALA A 71 -8.62 1.35 -30.19
N VAL A 72 -8.50 0.32 -29.35
CA VAL A 72 -7.21 -0.34 -29.08
C VAL A 72 -6.60 -0.92 -30.36
N PRO A 73 -5.26 -0.90 -30.50
CA PRO A 73 -4.57 -1.54 -31.63
C PRO A 73 -5.02 -3.00 -31.83
N ALA A 74 -5.19 -3.42 -33.08
CA ALA A 74 -5.76 -4.73 -33.41
C ALA A 74 -4.94 -5.92 -32.89
N ASP A 75 -3.61 -5.77 -32.83
CA ASP A 75 -2.71 -6.78 -32.26
C ASP A 75 -2.84 -6.87 -30.74
N LEU A 76 -3.02 -5.73 -30.06
CA LEU A 76 -3.33 -5.70 -28.62
C LEU A 76 -4.70 -6.31 -28.33
N ARG A 77 -5.74 -5.98 -29.11
CA ARG A 77 -7.05 -6.64 -29.00
C ARG A 77 -6.92 -8.14 -29.15
N LYS A 78 -6.19 -8.62 -30.16
CA LYS A 78 -5.96 -10.05 -30.38
C LYS A 78 -5.22 -10.72 -29.21
N ALA A 79 -4.27 -10.04 -28.59
CA ALA A 79 -3.57 -10.55 -27.40
C ALA A 79 -4.52 -10.65 -26.19
N LEU A 80 -5.41 -9.67 -26.02
CA LEU A 80 -6.45 -9.67 -24.98
C LEU A 80 -7.49 -10.76 -25.20
N ASP A 81 -7.94 -10.96 -26.43
CA ASP A 81 -8.86 -12.05 -26.79
C ASP A 81 -8.23 -13.41 -26.48
N GLY A 82 -6.90 -13.54 -26.63
CA GLY A 82 -6.14 -14.74 -26.27
C GLY A 82 -6.20 -15.09 -24.78
N LEU A 83 -6.38 -14.08 -23.91
CA LEU A 83 -6.60 -14.27 -22.47
C LEU A 83 -8.06 -14.63 -22.15
N GLY A 84 -8.93 -14.80 -23.17
CA GLY A 84 -10.38 -14.98 -22.99
C GLY A 84 -11.09 -13.72 -22.49
N LEU A 85 -10.45 -12.56 -22.63
CA LEU A 85 -10.99 -11.28 -22.18
C LEU A 85 -11.84 -10.67 -23.29
N GLY A 86 -13.07 -10.31 -22.96
CA GLY A 86 -13.96 -9.56 -23.85
C GLY A 86 -13.67 -8.05 -23.82
N PRO A 87 -14.69 -7.19 -24.05
CA PRO A 87 -14.51 -5.74 -24.00
C PRO A 87 -14.25 -5.18 -22.60
N SER A 88 -14.28 -6.02 -21.55
CA SER A 88 -13.99 -5.63 -20.17
C SER A 88 -13.00 -6.61 -19.54
N VAL A 89 -12.09 -6.09 -18.70
CA VAL A 89 -11.06 -6.87 -18.02
C VAL A 89 -11.45 -7.01 -16.53
N PRO A 90 -11.42 -8.21 -15.94
CA PRO A 90 -11.86 -8.42 -14.56
C PRO A 90 -10.80 -8.04 -13.51
N PHE A 91 -9.65 -7.52 -13.94
CA PHE A 91 -8.51 -7.15 -13.11
C PHE A 91 -7.88 -5.85 -13.62
N HIS A 92 -7.14 -5.17 -12.75
CA HIS A 92 -6.27 -4.06 -13.12
C HIS A 92 -4.89 -4.60 -13.51
N LEU A 93 -4.37 -4.16 -14.64
CA LEU A 93 -2.99 -4.37 -15.03
C LEU A 93 -2.29 -3.01 -15.07
N THR A 94 -1.12 -2.94 -14.43
CA THR A 94 -0.25 -1.78 -14.50
C THR A 94 1.19 -2.21 -14.64
N SER A 95 2.07 -1.26 -14.89
CA SER A 95 3.51 -1.50 -14.85
C SER A 95 4.26 -0.34 -14.22
N ALA A 96 5.40 -0.63 -13.62
CA ALA A 96 6.29 0.35 -13.02
C ALA A 96 7.72 -0.19 -13.03
N ARG A 97 8.72 0.67 -13.28
CA ARG A 97 10.13 0.23 -13.44
C ARG A 97 10.28 -0.90 -14.47
N ASP A 98 9.49 -0.83 -15.54
CA ASP A 98 9.41 -1.83 -16.62
C ASP A 98 8.95 -3.24 -16.19
N LEU A 99 8.31 -3.35 -15.02
CA LEU A 99 7.75 -4.59 -14.48
C LEU A 99 6.23 -4.50 -14.41
N PHE A 100 5.55 -5.54 -14.88
CA PHE A 100 4.09 -5.65 -14.83
C PHE A 100 3.61 -6.20 -13.50
N MET A 101 2.44 -5.77 -13.06
CA MET A 101 1.72 -6.34 -11.91
C MET A 101 0.22 -6.36 -12.18
N VAL A 102 -0.48 -7.25 -11.48
CA VAL A 102 -1.92 -7.43 -11.62
C VAL A 102 -2.58 -7.23 -10.25
N GLY A 103 -3.66 -6.44 -10.22
CA GLY A 103 -4.46 -6.15 -9.04
C GLY A 103 -5.95 -6.36 -9.30
N ASP A 104 -6.75 -6.27 -8.24
CA ASP A 104 -8.21 -6.34 -8.35
C ASP A 104 -8.84 -5.05 -8.86
N HIS A 105 -9.92 -5.18 -9.62
CA HIS A 105 -10.68 -4.03 -10.08
C HIS A 105 -11.39 -3.31 -8.91
N HIS A 106 -11.07 -2.05 -8.64
CA HIS A 106 -11.53 -1.28 -7.48
C HIS A 106 -13.05 -1.15 -7.35
N ASP A 107 -13.77 -1.14 -8.47
CA ASP A 107 -15.23 -0.95 -8.52
C ASP A 107 -16.08 -2.23 -8.49
N ARG A 108 -15.49 -3.43 -8.29
CA ARG A 108 -16.27 -4.67 -8.26
C ARG A 108 -16.66 -5.10 -6.83
N PRO A 109 -17.92 -5.52 -6.60
CA PRO A 109 -18.47 -5.79 -5.27
C PRO A 109 -17.84 -7.01 -4.58
N GLU A 110 -17.25 -7.94 -5.34
CA GLU A 110 -16.51 -9.10 -4.81
C GLU A 110 -15.00 -8.82 -4.90
N ARG A 111 -14.44 -8.24 -3.83
CA ARG A 111 -12.99 -8.03 -3.70
C ARG A 111 -12.32 -9.37 -3.42
N CYS A 112 -11.38 -9.82 -4.25
CA CYS A 112 -10.60 -11.03 -3.95
C CYS A 112 -9.30 -10.74 -3.16
N GLY A 113 -8.98 -9.46 -2.98
CA GLY A 113 -8.04 -8.95 -1.99
C GLY A 113 -6.66 -8.57 -2.54
N VAL A 114 -6.46 -8.56 -3.86
CA VAL A 114 -5.15 -8.29 -4.46
C VAL A 114 -4.85 -6.79 -4.47
N TYR A 115 -4.04 -6.37 -3.50
CA TYR A 115 -3.69 -4.97 -3.30
C TYR A 115 -2.53 -4.52 -4.21
N VAL A 116 -2.68 -3.34 -4.80
CA VAL A 116 -1.63 -2.60 -5.50
C VAL A 116 -1.60 -1.19 -4.92
N GLY A 117 -0.44 -0.79 -4.40
CA GLY A 117 -0.31 0.41 -3.59
C GLY A 117 1.01 1.13 -3.80
N LYS A 118 1.05 2.39 -3.35
CA LYS A 118 2.25 3.24 -3.35
C LYS A 118 3.40 2.61 -2.58
N ASP A 119 3.07 1.98 -1.46
CA ASP A 119 4.01 1.23 -0.62
C ASP A 119 4.69 0.08 -1.37
N GLY A 120 3.94 -0.67 -2.20
CA GLY A 120 4.49 -1.68 -3.10
C GLY A 120 5.50 -1.11 -4.09
N MET A 121 5.25 0.09 -4.61
CA MET A 121 6.17 0.80 -5.51
C MET A 121 7.45 1.25 -4.78
N GLN A 122 7.32 1.73 -3.55
CA GLN A 122 8.44 2.20 -2.73
C GLN A 122 9.39 1.07 -2.29
N ILE A 123 8.86 -0.13 -1.98
CA ILE A 123 9.70 -1.28 -1.65
C ILE A 123 10.44 -1.80 -2.89
N VAL A 124 9.79 -1.82 -4.06
CA VAL A 124 10.41 -2.28 -5.30
C VAL A 124 11.63 -1.46 -5.70
N ASP A 125 11.62 -0.14 -5.52
CA ASP A 125 12.80 0.69 -5.80
C ASP A 125 14.04 0.24 -5.00
N ARG A 126 13.83 -0.22 -3.77
CA ARG A 126 14.90 -0.73 -2.91
C ARG A 126 15.27 -2.16 -3.25
N LEU A 127 14.34 -2.99 -3.66
CA LEU A 127 14.66 -4.34 -4.12
C LEU A 127 15.45 -4.31 -5.43
N LEU A 128 15.10 -3.40 -6.33
CA LEU A 128 15.80 -3.20 -7.60
C LEU A 128 17.19 -2.60 -7.44
N SER A 129 17.56 -2.04 -6.28
CA SER A 129 18.96 -1.66 -6.02
C SER A 129 19.81 -2.85 -5.54
N HIS A 130 19.19 -3.98 -5.21
CA HIS A 130 19.88 -5.22 -4.93
C HIS A 130 20.05 -6.05 -6.21
N ARG A 131 21.27 -6.53 -6.41
CA ARG A 131 21.63 -7.45 -7.50
C ARG A 131 22.33 -8.64 -6.88
N GLY A 132 21.90 -9.83 -7.27
CA GLY A 132 22.45 -11.05 -6.70
C GLY A 132 21.99 -12.28 -7.46
N GLY A 133 22.58 -13.41 -7.09
CA GLY A 133 22.05 -14.73 -7.41
C GLY A 133 21.68 -15.45 -6.11
N GLY A 134 21.08 -16.63 -6.23
CA GLY A 134 20.69 -17.44 -5.09
C GLY A 134 19.18 -17.45 -4.86
N ARG A 135 18.76 -17.80 -3.65
CA ARG A 135 17.36 -17.95 -3.26
C ARG A 135 16.87 -16.71 -2.52
N ALA A 136 15.67 -16.26 -2.89
CA ALA A 136 14.95 -15.22 -2.17
C ALA A 136 13.57 -15.72 -1.72
N LEU A 137 13.05 -15.15 -0.64
CA LEU A 137 11.69 -15.39 -0.16
C LEU A 137 10.88 -14.09 -0.18
N ASP A 138 9.73 -14.10 -0.85
CA ASP A 138 8.71 -13.04 -0.76
C ASP A 138 7.61 -13.47 0.21
N VAL A 139 7.46 -12.75 1.33
CA VAL A 139 6.44 -13.04 2.35
C VAL A 139 5.23 -12.12 2.16
N GLY A 140 4.09 -12.69 1.76
CA GLY A 140 2.88 -11.95 1.43
C GLY A 140 2.96 -11.36 0.03
N SER A 141 3.13 -12.21 -0.98
CA SER A 141 3.50 -11.80 -2.34
C SER A 141 2.46 -10.92 -3.05
N GLY A 142 1.19 -10.93 -2.61
CA GLY A 142 0.18 -9.97 -3.05
C GLY A 142 -0.02 -9.97 -4.57
N SER A 143 0.22 -8.81 -5.20
CA SER A 143 0.17 -8.62 -6.67
C SER A 143 1.36 -9.23 -7.43
N GLY A 144 2.33 -9.80 -6.71
CA GLY A 144 3.58 -10.35 -7.24
C GLY A 144 4.66 -9.31 -7.53
N PHE A 145 4.44 -8.03 -7.24
CA PHE A 145 5.36 -6.97 -7.66
C PHE A 145 6.75 -7.08 -7.00
N THR A 146 6.79 -7.37 -5.70
CA THR A 146 8.03 -7.66 -4.95
C THR A 146 8.73 -8.91 -5.52
N SER A 147 7.98 -9.98 -5.77
CA SER A 147 8.49 -11.22 -6.36
C SER A 147 9.17 -11.00 -7.71
N VAL A 148 8.51 -10.29 -8.63
CA VAL A 148 9.09 -10.03 -9.96
C VAL A 148 10.28 -9.07 -9.88
N ALA A 149 10.28 -8.12 -8.96
CA ALA A 149 11.43 -7.23 -8.75
C ALA A 149 12.67 -7.98 -8.24
N MET A 150 12.50 -8.90 -7.28
CA MET A 150 13.60 -9.75 -6.82
C MET A 150 14.09 -10.70 -7.91
N ALA A 151 13.18 -11.34 -8.65
CA ALA A 151 13.55 -12.21 -9.76
C ALA A 151 14.26 -11.44 -10.89
N ALA A 152 13.83 -10.21 -11.20
CA ALA A 152 14.52 -9.32 -12.14
C ALA A 152 15.91 -8.91 -11.64
N GLY A 153 16.10 -8.81 -10.31
CA GLY A 153 17.40 -8.60 -9.66
C GLY A 153 18.36 -9.80 -9.71
N GLY A 154 17.90 -10.97 -10.18
CA GLY A 154 18.70 -12.17 -10.42
C GLY A 154 18.44 -13.34 -9.47
N PHE A 155 17.52 -13.20 -8.51
CA PHE A 155 17.20 -14.25 -7.54
C PHE A 155 16.25 -15.32 -8.11
N ARG A 156 16.31 -16.53 -7.54
CA ARG A 156 15.24 -17.55 -7.61
C ARG A 156 14.32 -17.34 -6.42
N VAL A 157 13.09 -16.94 -6.66
CA VAL A 157 12.16 -16.48 -5.64
C VAL A 157 11.21 -17.62 -5.27
N THR A 158 11.08 -17.90 -3.98
CA THR A 158 9.89 -18.55 -3.42
C THR A 158 8.94 -17.45 -2.99
N ALA A 159 7.75 -17.39 -3.57
CA ALA A 159 6.73 -16.40 -3.24
C ALA A 159 5.58 -17.07 -2.50
N ILE A 160 5.26 -16.58 -1.31
CA ILE A 160 4.19 -17.13 -0.48
C ILE A 160 3.11 -16.12 -0.20
N ASP A 161 1.86 -16.57 -0.22
CA ASP A 161 0.72 -15.80 0.25
C ASP A 161 -0.37 -16.76 0.78
N ILE A 162 -1.10 -16.34 1.81
CA ILE A 162 -2.23 -17.13 2.34
C ILE A 162 -3.46 -17.04 1.42
N SER A 163 -3.55 -15.99 0.60
CA SER A 163 -4.63 -15.77 -0.34
C SER A 163 -4.36 -16.46 -1.68
N ARG A 164 -5.27 -17.37 -2.06
CA ARG A 164 -5.25 -18.00 -3.39
C ARG A 164 -5.36 -16.99 -4.53
N ALA A 165 -6.00 -15.84 -4.30
CA ALA A 165 -6.09 -14.77 -5.27
C ALA A 165 -4.74 -14.09 -5.49
N CYS A 166 -4.01 -13.78 -4.41
CA CYS A 166 -2.65 -13.24 -4.48
C CYS A 166 -1.68 -14.24 -5.12
N VAL A 167 -1.82 -15.53 -4.82
CA VAL A 167 -1.06 -16.61 -5.51
C VAL A 167 -1.31 -16.59 -7.02
N ALA A 168 -2.58 -16.45 -7.45
CA ALA A 168 -2.92 -16.36 -8.86
C ALA A 168 -2.36 -15.08 -9.51
N ALA A 169 -2.47 -13.93 -8.84
CA ALA A 169 -1.92 -12.67 -9.31
C ALA A 169 -0.39 -12.70 -9.42
N THR A 170 0.29 -13.32 -8.44
CA THR A 170 1.74 -13.48 -8.45
C THR A 170 2.20 -14.36 -9.61
N ARG A 171 1.49 -15.45 -9.93
CA ARG A 171 1.77 -16.28 -11.11
C ARG A 171 1.55 -15.52 -12.42
N ALA A 172 0.47 -14.74 -12.51
CA ALA A 172 0.20 -13.89 -13.66
C ALA A 172 1.31 -12.84 -13.85
N ALA A 173 1.73 -12.18 -12.76
CA ALA A 173 2.85 -11.23 -12.78
C ALA A 173 4.17 -11.91 -13.20
N ALA A 174 4.46 -13.13 -12.72
CA ALA A 174 5.63 -13.88 -13.14
C ALA A 174 5.63 -14.15 -14.66
N ALA A 175 4.51 -14.65 -15.21
CA ALA A 175 4.36 -14.93 -16.63
C ALA A 175 4.38 -13.66 -17.51
N LEU A 176 3.74 -12.57 -17.05
CA LEU A 176 3.77 -11.25 -17.72
C LEU A 176 5.19 -10.68 -17.81
N ASN A 177 6.05 -10.99 -16.84
CA ASN A 177 7.44 -10.52 -16.85
C ASN A 177 8.42 -11.55 -17.44
N GLY A 178 7.95 -12.74 -17.86
CA GLY A 178 8.80 -13.81 -18.37
C GLY A 178 9.78 -14.34 -17.31
N LEU A 179 9.32 -14.42 -16.07
CA LEU A 179 10.11 -14.82 -14.88
C LEU A 179 9.48 -16.03 -14.16
N ASP A 180 8.57 -16.74 -14.82
CA ASP A 180 7.88 -17.92 -14.27
C ASP A 180 8.82 -19.10 -14.00
N ASP A 181 9.96 -19.20 -14.69
CA ASP A 181 11.02 -20.18 -14.41
C ASP A 181 11.86 -19.84 -13.16
N ARG A 182 11.72 -18.61 -12.65
CA ARG A 182 12.48 -18.07 -11.51
C ARG A 182 11.63 -17.87 -10.26
N ILE A 183 10.30 -17.96 -10.35
CA ILE A 183 9.39 -17.67 -9.24
C ILE A 183 8.52 -18.90 -8.96
N ASP A 184 8.77 -19.56 -7.84
CA ASP A 184 7.93 -20.64 -7.31
C ASP A 184 6.87 -20.05 -6.35
N VAL A 185 5.60 -20.16 -6.70
CA VAL A 185 4.50 -19.52 -5.96
C VAL A 185 3.67 -20.54 -5.19
N GLN A 186 3.60 -20.37 -3.86
CA GLN A 186 2.95 -21.30 -2.94
C GLN A 186 1.86 -20.62 -2.10
N CYS A 187 0.74 -21.32 -1.90
CA CYS A 187 -0.31 -20.87 -0.98
C CYS A 187 0.05 -21.37 0.43
N MET A 188 0.56 -20.48 1.28
CA MET A 188 1.13 -20.86 2.58
C MET A 188 1.02 -19.71 3.59
N ASP A 189 0.89 -20.03 4.87
CA ASP A 189 0.98 -19.04 5.94
C ASP A 189 2.43 -18.60 6.14
N ALA A 190 2.64 -17.32 6.44
CA ALA A 190 3.97 -16.77 6.68
C ALA A 190 4.69 -17.46 7.84
N ALA A 191 3.97 -17.90 8.88
CA ALA A 191 4.55 -18.62 10.01
C ALA A 191 5.13 -19.99 9.61
N ASP A 192 4.54 -20.67 8.63
CA ASP A 192 4.94 -22.01 8.19
C ASP A 192 6.13 -21.98 7.21
N ALA A 193 6.15 -21.01 6.30
CA ALA A 193 7.17 -20.93 5.23
C ALA A 193 8.60 -20.67 5.74
N LEU A 194 8.68 -20.11 6.93
CA LEU A 194 9.90 -19.56 7.49
C LEU A 194 10.79 -20.62 8.18
N GLU A 195 10.40 -21.89 8.14
CA GLU A 195 11.21 -23.02 8.62
C GLU A 195 12.29 -23.48 7.62
N GLY A 196 12.14 -23.17 6.32
CA GLY A 196 12.94 -23.76 5.23
C GLY A 196 14.35 -23.21 5.00
N GLY A 197 14.65 -22.02 5.50
CA GLY A 197 15.95 -21.33 5.50
C GLY A 197 16.85 -21.37 4.24
N GLY A 198 18.01 -20.74 4.39
CA GLY A 198 19.03 -20.64 3.35
C GLY A 198 18.67 -19.66 2.22
N TYR A 199 18.17 -18.49 2.58
CA TYR A 199 17.88 -17.39 1.66
C TYR A 199 18.95 -16.30 1.75
N GLU A 200 19.39 -15.80 0.61
CA GLU A 200 20.24 -14.62 0.48
C GLU A 200 19.43 -13.34 0.67
N MET A 201 18.14 -13.37 0.34
CA MET A 201 17.23 -12.25 0.51
C MET A 201 15.86 -12.71 1.02
N ILE A 202 15.29 -11.95 1.95
CA ILE A 202 13.87 -12.03 2.31
C ILE A 202 13.28 -10.65 2.09
N ALA A 203 12.13 -10.58 1.44
CA ALA A 203 11.35 -9.35 1.30
C ALA A 203 9.95 -9.53 1.88
N ALA A 204 9.41 -8.48 2.48
CA ALA A 204 8.04 -8.49 2.98
C ALA A 204 7.43 -7.09 3.00
N ASN A 205 6.15 -6.99 2.63
CA ASN A 205 5.30 -5.82 2.89
C ASN A 205 4.02 -6.27 3.61
N PRO A 206 4.14 -6.73 4.86
CA PRO A 206 3.02 -7.30 5.60
C PRO A 206 1.99 -6.23 6.01
N PRO A 207 0.74 -6.64 6.30
CA PRO A 207 -0.25 -5.75 6.88
C PRO A 207 0.18 -5.25 8.27
N GLY A 208 -0.20 -4.01 8.60
CA GLY A 208 0.23 -3.37 9.84
C GLY A 208 -0.84 -2.60 10.61
N ALA A 209 -2.12 -2.62 10.19
CA ALA A 209 -3.19 -1.96 10.95
C ALA A 209 -3.46 -2.69 12.27
N PRO A 210 -3.55 -1.99 13.41
CA PRO A 210 -4.08 -2.56 14.64
C PRO A 210 -5.59 -2.75 14.49
N VAL A 211 -6.04 -4.00 14.53
CA VAL A 211 -7.45 -4.36 14.38
C VAL A 211 -7.97 -4.99 15.68
N PRO A 212 -8.93 -4.38 16.37
CA PRO A 212 -9.51 -4.93 17.60
C PRO A 212 -10.08 -6.34 17.38
N PRO A 213 -9.94 -7.26 18.35
CA PRO A 213 -10.56 -8.58 18.26
C PRO A 213 -12.07 -8.49 17.98
N GLY A 214 -12.54 -9.24 16.99
CA GLY A 214 -13.96 -9.28 16.59
C GLY A 214 -14.38 -8.23 15.56
N LEU A 215 -13.53 -7.24 15.25
CA LEU A 215 -13.81 -6.29 14.17
C LEU A 215 -13.41 -6.89 12.81
N ARG A 216 -14.33 -6.90 11.84
CA ARG A 216 -13.99 -7.35 10.48
C ARG A 216 -13.18 -6.28 9.77
N TYR A 217 -12.13 -6.67 9.06
CA TYR A 217 -11.24 -5.73 8.37
C TYR A 217 -10.74 -6.33 7.06
N PHE A 218 -10.31 -5.47 6.13
CA PHE A 218 -9.76 -5.92 4.86
C PHE A 218 -8.43 -6.69 5.09
N PRO A 219 -8.30 -7.94 4.59
CA PRO A 219 -7.17 -8.80 4.92
C PRO A 219 -5.79 -8.18 4.67
N ALA A 220 -5.59 -7.49 3.55
CA ALA A 220 -4.29 -6.91 3.20
C ALA A 220 -3.83 -5.76 4.13
N GLY A 221 -4.71 -5.25 4.99
CA GLY A 221 -4.36 -4.24 6.00
C GLY A 221 -4.31 -4.77 7.42
N ASN A 222 -4.87 -5.96 7.70
CA ASN A 222 -5.05 -6.45 9.07
C ASN A 222 -3.75 -7.02 9.66
N GLY A 223 -3.06 -6.25 10.51
CA GLY A 223 -1.83 -6.67 11.19
C GLY A 223 -2.06 -7.40 12.52
N GLY A 224 -3.30 -7.74 12.86
CA GLY A 224 -3.70 -8.31 14.14
C GLY A 224 -3.99 -7.24 15.23
N PRO A 225 -4.20 -7.66 16.49
CA PRO A 225 -4.63 -6.78 17.58
C PRO A 225 -3.74 -5.55 17.78
N ASP A 226 -2.42 -5.72 17.82
CA ASP A 226 -1.48 -4.59 17.97
C ASP A 226 -0.90 -4.11 16.62
N GLY A 227 -1.37 -4.68 15.51
CA GLY A 227 -0.85 -4.42 14.17
C GLY A 227 0.52 -5.05 13.89
N ARG A 228 1.12 -5.77 14.86
CA ARG A 228 2.48 -6.29 14.75
C ARG A 228 2.58 -7.81 14.60
N GLN A 229 1.46 -8.53 14.50
CA GLN A 229 1.48 -10.00 14.49
C GLN A 229 2.30 -10.58 13.33
N VAL A 230 2.04 -10.10 12.10
CA VAL A 230 2.71 -10.62 10.90
C VAL A 230 4.17 -10.15 10.84
N ILE A 231 4.45 -8.88 11.15
CA ILE A 231 5.83 -8.37 11.14
C ILE A 231 6.71 -9.14 12.15
N ARG A 232 6.14 -9.51 13.31
CA ARG A 232 6.84 -10.29 14.35
C ARG A 232 7.21 -11.67 13.87
N ALA A 233 6.31 -12.33 13.14
CA ALA A 233 6.62 -13.60 12.49
C ALA A 233 7.79 -13.43 11.51
N VAL A 234 7.77 -12.40 10.65
CA VAL A 234 8.81 -12.14 9.64
C VAL A 234 10.18 -11.90 10.26
N PHE A 235 10.34 -10.95 11.20
CA PHE A 235 11.67 -10.65 11.74
C PHE A 235 12.19 -11.74 12.70
N THR A 236 11.32 -12.46 13.40
CA THR A 236 11.74 -13.59 14.27
C THR A 236 12.32 -14.72 13.43
N ALA A 237 11.63 -15.03 12.33
CA ALA A 237 12.02 -16.07 11.40
C ALA A 237 13.25 -15.73 10.56
N SER A 238 13.34 -14.49 10.07
CA SER A 238 14.40 -14.07 9.14
C SER A 238 15.79 -14.34 9.72
N ARG A 239 15.95 -14.24 11.04
CA ARG A 239 17.16 -14.57 11.77
C ARG A 239 17.69 -15.99 11.46
N ARG A 240 16.79 -16.97 11.35
CA ARG A 240 17.15 -18.38 11.07
C ARG A 240 17.16 -18.65 9.57
N ALA A 241 16.29 -17.98 8.83
CA ALA A 241 16.08 -18.25 7.43
C ALA A 241 17.16 -17.62 6.52
N LEU A 242 17.75 -16.49 6.91
CA LEU A 242 18.81 -15.84 6.15
C LEU A 242 20.15 -16.57 6.27
N LEU A 243 20.85 -16.72 5.15
CA LEU A 243 22.27 -17.10 5.11
C LEU A 243 23.15 -16.01 5.76
N PRO A 244 24.41 -16.34 6.14
CA PRO A 244 25.40 -15.31 6.42
C PRO A 244 25.45 -14.28 5.28
N ASP A 245 25.56 -13.00 5.62
CA ASP A 245 25.45 -11.84 4.71
C ASP A 245 24.08 -11.62 4.04
N GLY A 246 23.10 -12.48 4.32
CA GLY A 246 21.75 -12.36 3.81
C GLY A 246 21.03 -11.11 4.35
N VAL A 247 20.07 -10.61 3.57
CA VAL A 247 19.38 -9.35 3.84
C VAL A 247 17.87 -9.56 3.94
N LEU A 248 17.25 -9.03 4.98
CA LEU A 248 15.80 -8.78 5.05
C LEU A 248 15.53 -7.33 4.65
N VAL A 249 14.65 -7.16 3.68
CA VAL A 249 14.12 -5.88 3.21
C VAL A 249 12.62 -5.85 3.50
N MET A 250 12.18 -5.01 4.44
CA MET A 250 10.77 -5.02 4.85
C MET A 250 10.22 -3.61 4.99
N ARG A 251 9.08 -3.33 4.37
CA ARG A 251 8.25 -2.17 4.71
C ARG A 251 7.25 -2.63 5.77
N PHE A 252 7.15 -1.93 6.88
CA PHE A 252 6.27 -2.33 7.98
C PHE A 252 5.62 -1.12 8.63
N GLU A 253 4.49 -1.35 9.28
CA GLU A 253 3.83 -0.35 10.09
C GLU A 253 3.90 -0.75 11.56
N SER A 254 3.89 0.23 12.46
CA SER A 254 3.94 -0.03 13.88
C SER A 254 3.25 1.08 14.66
N ILE A 255 2.46 0.70 15.67
CA ILE A 255 2.06 1.66 16.70
C ILE A 255 3.27 2.02 17.58
N GLY A 256 3.22 3.20 18.20
CA GLY A 256 4.26 3.67 19.10
C GLY A 256 3.89 4.94 19.86
N ASP A 257 4.89 5.54 20.49
CA ASP A 257 4.78 6.77 21.29
C ASP A 257 5.80 7.82 20.81
N GLU A 258 6.06 8.86 21.62
CA GLU A 258 7.04 9.90 21.31
C GLU A 258 8.47 9.38 21.12
N ALA A 259 8.83 8.25 21.76
CA ALA A 259 10.15 7.66 21.65
C ALA A 259 10.34 6.91 20.32
N GLY A 260 9.25 6.41 19.74
CA GLY A 260 9.26 5.83 18.40
C GLY A 260 8.33 4.63 18.24
N PRO A 261 8.45 3.89 17.12
CA PRO A 261 7.68 2.68 16.87
C PRO A 261 8.08 1.55 17.83
N PHE A 262 7.09 0.91 18.47
CA PHE A 262 7.34 -0.16 19.44
C PHE A 262 8.00 -1.40 18.82
N ALA A 263 7.77 -1.65 17.53
CA ALA A 263 8.41 -2.78 16.83
C ALA A 263 9.94 -2.69 16.79
N VAL A 264 10.55 -1.51 16.93
CA VAL A 264 12.02 -1.38 16.90
C VAL A 264 12.66 -2.12 18.07
N ALA A 265 12.10 -2.01 19.27
CA ALA A 265 12.59 -2.75 20.43
C ALA A 265 12.50 -4.27 20.22
N GLU A 266 11.37 -4.75 19.66
CA GLU A 266 11.18 -6.17 19.36
C GLU A 266 12.16 -6.69 18.29
N ILE A 267 12.44 -5.89 17.26
CA ILE A 267 13.43 -6.20 16.23
C ILE A 267 14.83 -6.30 16.85
N ASP A 268 15.18 -5.35 17.72
CA ASP A 268 16.50 -5.30 18.35
C ASP A 268 16.80 -6.52 19.23
N GLU A 269 15.79 -7.00 19.97
CA GLU A 269 15.85 -8.22 20.78
C GLU A 269 16.10 -9.47 19.92
N CYS A 270 15.54 -9.50 18.70
CA CYS A 270 15.66 -10.63 17.79
C CYS A 270 16.94 -10.59 16.93
N ALA A 271 17.48 -9.40 16.65
CA ALA A 271 18.52 -9.20 15.64
C ALA A 271 19.96 -9.20 16.18
N ALA A 272 20.24 -9.97 17.24
CA ALA A 272 21.49 -9.89 18.05
C ALA A 272 22.78 -9.60 17.25
N ASP A 273 23.21 -10.50 16.37
CA ASP A 273 24.43 -10.38 15.57
C ASP A 273 24.21 -9.71 14.20
N ALA A 274 22.96 -9.44 13.82
CA ALA A 274 22.63 -8.79 12.56
C ALA A 274 22.71 -7.26 12.70
N SER A 275 23.16 -6.56 11.66
CA SER A 275 23.00 -5.11 11.57
C SER A 275 21.57 -4.75 11.19
N VAL A 276 20.99 -3.77 11.88
CA VAL A 276 19.62 -3.28 11.68
C VAL A 276 19.64 -1.79 11.37
N LEU A 277 19.03 -1.44 10.25
CA LEU A 277 18.72 -0.06 9.86
C LEU A 277 17.21 0.08 9.69
N VAL A 278 16.60 0.93 10.50
CA VAL A 278 15.20 1.31 10.38
C VAL A 278 15.12 2.76 9.92
N THR A 279 14.41 3.03 8.83
CA THR A 279 14.04 4.39 8.44
C THR A 279 12.58 4.62 8.75
N VAL A 280 12.28 5.62 9.58
CA VAL A 280 10.90 6.04 9.85
C VAL A 280 10.52 7.05 8.77
N GLU A 281 9.61 6.67 7.89
CA GLU A 281 9.20 7.48 6.74
C GLU A 281 8.08 8.45 7.13
N GLU A 282 7.10 7.95 7.90
CA GLU A 282 5.93 8.73 8.30
C GLU A 282 5.55 8.47 9.76
N ARG A 283 4.98 9.49 10.41
CA ARG A 283 4.40 9.42 11.75
C ARG A 283 3.05 10.10 11.75
N LEU A 284 2.00 9.36 12.06
CA LEU A 284 0.61 9.83 12.08
C LEU A 284 0.06 9.72 13.51
N PRO A 285 -0.73 10.68 14.02
CA PRO A 285 -1.43 10.49 15.29
C PRO A 285 -2.40 9.30 15.22
N MET A 286 -2.48 8.48 16.27
CA MET A 286 -3.31 7.25 16.25
C MET A 286 -4.78 7.51 15.93
N ARG A 287 -5.36 8.60 16.43
CA ARG A 287 -6.74 9.03 16.11
C ARG A 287 -7.02 9.15 14.61
N VAL A 288 -6.01 9.56 13.83
CA VAL A 288 -6.12 9.66 12.37
C VAL A 288 -6.14 8.28 11.76
N ARG A 289 -5.23 7.40 12.21
CA ARG A 289 -5.22 6.00 11.79
C ARG A 289 -6.52 5.29 12.16
N SER A 290 -7.12 5.58 13.31
CA SER A 290 -8.44 5.07 13.71
C SER A 290 -9.51 5.52 12.72
N GLY A 291 -9.54 6.80 12.32
CA GLY A 291 -10.47 7.30 11.30
C GLY A 291 -10.32 6.60 9.94
N VAL A 292 -9.10 6.41 9.46
CA VAL A 292 -8.82 5.65 8.23
C VAL A 292 -9.29 4.20 8.37
N SER A 293 -9.00 3.57 9.52
CA SER A 293 -9.39 2.19 9.80
C SER A 293 -10.91 2.03 9.91
N ALA A 294 -11.62 3.00 10.48
CA ALA A 294 -13.07 3.01 10.56
C ALA A 294 -13.66 2.99 9.14
N ARG A 295 -13.17 3.88 8.26
CA ARG A 295 -13.57 3.93 6.85
C ARG A 295 -13.31 2.61 6.12
N TRP A 296 -12.14 2.02 6.29
CA TRP A 296 -11.79 0.76 5.63
C TRP A 296 -12.55 -0.45 6.19
N SER A 297 -12.94 -0.41 7.47
CA SER A 297 -13.72 -1.48 8.11
C SER A 297 -15.22 -1.38 7.82
N ALA A 298 -15.76 -0.19 7.53
CA ALA A 298 -17.20 0.01 7.38
C ALA A 298 -17.89 -0.93 6.36
N PRO A 299 -17.35 -1.15 5.14
CA PRO A 299 -17.95 -2.08 4.18
C PRO A 299 -18.04 -3.53 4.68
N HIS A 300 -17.20 -3.90 5.67
CA HIS A 300 -17.13 -5.25 6.23
C HIS A 300 -17.97 -5.42 7.51
N ASN A 301 -18.49 -4.32 8.07
CA ASN A 301 -19.27 -4.30 9.30
C ASN A 301 -20.56 -3.48 9.10
N PRO A 302 -21.49 -3.93 8.21
CA PRO A 302 -22.68 -3.15 7.85
C PRO A 302 -23.63 -2.89 9.02
N ASP A 303 -23.52 -3.69 10.09
CA ASP A 303 -24.33 -3.56 11.31
C ASP A 303 -23.83 -2.44 12.25
N LEU A 304 -22.67 -1.84 11.97
CA LEU A 304 -22.06 -0.80 12.80
C LEU A 304 -22.06 0.55 12.08
N GLN A 305 -22.54 1.58 12.78
CA GLN A 305 -22.45 2.96 12.31
C GLN A 305 -21.00 3.46 12.35
N ALA A 306 -20.66 4.40 11.47
CA ALA A 306 -19.29 4.90 11.32
C ALA A 306 -18.72 5.50 12.63
N ASP A 307 -19.53 6.25 13.38
CA ASP A 307 -19.13 6.81 14.68
C ASP A 307 -18.79 5.70 15.69
N ARG A 308 -19.57 4.61 15.69
CA ARG A 308 -19.33 3.47 16.56
C ARG A 308 -18.05 2.72 16.19
N LEU A 309 -17.75 2.60 14.90
CA LEU A 309 -16.49 2.02 14.43
C LEU A 309 -15.29 2.85 14.90
N LEU A 310 -15.39 4.18 14.80
CA LEU A 310 -14.34 5.09 15.27
C LEU A 310 -14.13 4.97 16.78
N GLU A 311 -15.20 4.98 17.58
CA GLU A 311 -15.13 4.79 19.04
C GLU A 311 -14.41 3.48 19.42
N ILE A 312 -14.74 2.38 18.75
CA ILE A 312 -14.11 1.06 18.99
C ILE A 312 -12.61 1.12 18.69
N LEU A 313 -12.23 1.74 17.57
CA LEU A 313 -10.84 1.81 17.12
C LEU A 313 -10.00 2.76 18.00
N ASP A 314 -10.56 3.90 18.41
CA ASP A 314 -9.90 4.83 19.33
C ASP A 314 -9.72 4.21 20.72
N ALA A 315 -10.76 3.57 21.28
CA ALA A 315 -10.66 2.89 22.57
C ALA A 315 -9.61 1.76 22.53
N HIS A 316 -9.52 1.06 21.40
CA HIS A 316 -8.50 0.03 21.19
C HIS A 316 -7.08 0.63 21.11
N ALA A 317 -6.88 1.71 20.35
CA ALA A 317 -5.61 2.42 20.28
C ALA A 317 -5.15 2.94 21.65
N GLU A 318 -6.08 3.48 22.44
CA GLU A 318 -5.83 3.91 23.82
C GLU A 318 -5.42 2.73 24.72
N SER A 319 -6.10 1.59 24.60
CA SER A 319 -5.77 0.38 25.37
C SER A 319 -4.37 -0.17 25.08
N LEU A 320 -3.85 0.08 23.88
CA LEU A 320 -2.50 -0.30 23.46
C LEU A 320 -1.42 0.71 23.91
N GLY A 321 -1.82 1.83 24.53
CA GLY A 321 -0.90 2.92 24.91
C GLY A 321 -0.28 3.63 23.70
N ALA A 322 -0.86 3.47 22.51
CA ALA A 322 -0.32 3.99 21.28
C ALA A 322 -0.75 5.44 21.04
N ARG A 323 0.21 6.34 20.86
CA ARG A 323 -0.04 7.74 20.48
C ARG A 323 0.14 7.99 18.99
N TYR A 324 1.03 7.23 18.37
CA TYR A 324 1.37 7.37 16.95
C TYR A 324 1.31 6.04 16.21
N PHE A 325 1.05 6.15 14.91
CA PHE A 325 1.18 5.12 13.91
C PHE A 325 2.36 5.48 13.01
N TYR A 326 3.30 4.56 12.85
CA TYR A 326 4.54 4.77 12.11
C TYR A 326 4.56 3.91 10.85
N THR A 327 4.94 4.53 9.73
CA THR A 327 5.34 3.80 8.52
C THR A 327 6.86 3.74 8.51
N CYS A 328 7.39 2.54 8.44
CA CYS A 328 8.82 2.28 8.55
C CYS A 328 9.32 1.39 7.41
N PHE A 329 10.61 1.50 7.16
CA PHE A 329 11.35 0.57 6.34
C PHE A 329 12.48 -0.04 7.16
N LEU A 330 12.71 -1.33 6.99
CA LEU A 330 13.75 -2.11 7.64
C LEU A 330 14.70 -2.68 6.59
N VAL A 331 15.99 -2.49 6.84
CA VAL A 331 17.06 -3.33 6.29
C VAL A 331 17.73 -4.03 7.46
N LEU A 332 17.65 -5.35 7.49
CA LEU A 332 18.39 -6.18 8.43
C LEU A 332 19.39 -7.02 7.64
N ARG A 333 20.66 -7.04 8.05
CA ARG A 333 21.72 -7.81 7.40
C ARG A 333 22.40 -8.73 8.41
N ARG A 334 22.53 -10.02 8.08
CA ARG A 334 23.21 -11.01 8.92
C ARG A 334 24.73 -10.96 8.75
N ASP A 335 25.35 -9.84 9.13
CA ASP A 335 26.78 -9.56 8.94
C ASP A 335 27.66 -9.85 10.17
N GLY A 336 27.08 -10.22 11.31
CA GLY A 336 27.81 -10.49 12.55
C GLY A 336 28.28 -9.24 13.29
N LEU A 337 27.88 -8.04 12.85
CA LEU A 337 28.37 -6.77 13.41
C LEU A 337 27.43 -6.15 14.44
N GLY A 338 26.15 -6.55 14.47
CA GLY A 338 25.20 -6.06 15.47
C GLY A 338 24.96 -4.55 15.45
N ARG A 339 25.14 -3.87 14.30
CA ARG A 339 24.95 -2.40 14.23
C ARG A 339 23.47 -2.04 14.38
N ARG A 340 23.20 -0.86 14.94
CA ARG A 340 21.85 -0.32 15.10
C ARG A 340 21.77 1.11 14.61
N ALA A 341 20.79 1.38 13.76
CA ALA A 341 20.48 2.72 13.32
C ALA A 341 18.97 2.86 13.13
N VAL A 342 18.38 3.85 13.80
CA VAL A 342 17.02 4.29 13.56
C VAL A 342 17.11 5.72 13.04
N MET A 343 16.72 5.92 11.79
CA MET A 343 16.79 7.21 11.12
C MET A 343 15.37 7.78 10.97
N PRO A 344 15.01 8.80 11.76
CA PRO A 344 13.74 9.49 11.58
C PRO A 344 13.84 10.40 10.36
N PHE A 345 13.36 9.90 9.21
CA PHE A 345 13.16 10.69 8.00
C PHE A 345 11.73 11.21 7.90
N THR A 346 11.01 11.25 9.02
CA THR A 346 9.78 12.01 9.18
C THR A 346 10.12 13.47 8.89
N ARG A 347 10.09 13.84 7.60
CA ARG A 347 10.25 15.22 7.19
C ARG A 347 9.13 15.98 7.93
N PRO A 348 9.39 17.16 8.52
CA PRO A 348 8.28 18.10 8.70
C PRO A 348 7.64 18.22 7.32
N ALA A 349 6.35 17.89 7.19
CA ALA A 349 5.65 17.64 5.93
C ALA A 349 6.10 18.64 4.84
N SER A 350 7.09 18.25 4.04
CA SER A 350 7.66 19.11 3.01
C SER A 350 7.24 18.51 1.67
N ARG A 351 6.28 19.20 1.04
CA ARG A 351 5.95 19.23 -0.39
C ARG A 351 5.99 17.87 -1.11
N THR A 352 4.80 17.34 -1.41
CA THR A 352 4.27 17.18 -2.80
C THR A 352 3.06 16.23 -2.80
N ALA A 353 1.89 16.79 -3.12
CA ALA A 353 0.90 16.31 -4.09
C ALA A 353 -0.35 17.17 -3.88
N GLU A 354 -0.73 17.96 -4.87
CA GLU A 354 -1.97 18.75 -4.83
C GLU A 354 -3.18 17.80 -4.73
N PRO A 355 -4.05 17.95 -3.70
CA PRO A 355 -5.34 17.28 -3.70
C PRO A 355 -6.25 17.94 -4.73
N ASN A 356 -6.91 17.13 -5.55
CA ASN A 356 -7.94 17.59 -6.48
C ASN A 356 -9.09 18.26 -5.68
N PRO A 357 -9.31 19.58 -5.80
CA PRO A 357 -10.13 20.38 -4.88
C PRO A 357 -11.66 20.19 -5.04
N GLY A 358 -12.10 19.22 -5.85
CA GLY A 358 -13.50 19.13 -6.29
C GLY A 358 -14.37 18.03 -5.66
N ARG A 359 -13.81 17.01 -4.99
CA ARG A 359 -14.62 15.89 -4.47
C ARG A 359 -14.00 15.21 -3.25
N PRO A 360 -14.73 15.07 -2.12
CA PRO A 360 -14.27 14.25 -1.01
C PRO A 360 -14.15 12.78 -1.47
N PRO A 361 -13.23 11.99 -0.87
CA PRO A 361 -13.08 10.58 -1.19
C PRO A 361 -14.42 9.83 -1.09
N THR A 362 -14.71 8.97 -2.06
CA THR A 362 -15.94 8.16 -2.13
C THR A 362 -16.09 7.32 -0.85
N GLY A 363 -17.27 7.39 -0.21
CA GLY A 363 -17.56 6.73 1.08
C GLY A 363 -17.44 7.63 2.33
N LEU A 364 -17.09 8.91 2.18
CA LEU A 364 -17.11 9.90 3.28
C LEU A 364 -18.30 10.87 3.20
N SER A 365 -19.12 10.79 2.14
CA SER A 365 -20.28 11.66 1.91
C SER A 365 -21.45 11.42 2.86
N GLU A 366 -21.43 10.33 3.63
CA GLU A 366 -22.49 9.98 4.60
C GLU A 366 -22.14 10.32 6.06
N LEU A 367 -20.88 10.64 6.33
CA LEU A 367 -20.49 11.27 7.60
C LEU A 367 -20.95 12.74 7.55
N ARG A 368 -21.56 13.26 8.62
CA ARG A 368 -22.10 14.63 8.66
C ARG A 368 -20.99 15.69 8.71
N TRP A 369 -20.24 15.87 7.63
CA TRP A 369 -19.17 16.87 7.49
C TRP A 369 -19.67 18.27 7.09
N GLN A 370 -20.90 18.39 6.60
CA GLN A 370 -21.44 19.65 6.04
C GLN A 370 -21.35 20.86 7.00
N PRO A 371 -21.59 20.73 8.32
CA PRO A 371 -21.43 21.85 9.24
C PRO A 371 -19.97 22.32 9.35
N TYR A 372 -19.01 21.39 9.39
CA TYR A 372 -17.58 21.69 9.53
C TYR A 372 -16.96 22.28 8.26
N GLN A 373 -17.42 21.83 7.08
CA GLN A 373 -16.99 22.41 5.80
C GLN A 373 -17.43 23.87 5.66
N ARG A 374 -18.65 24.23 6.12
CA ARG A 374 -19.11 25.63 6.14
C ARG A 374 -18.34 26.45 7.17
N LEU A 375 -18.20 25.94 8.39
CA LEU A 375 -17.48 26.64 9.46
C LEU A 375 -16.03 26.95 9.05
N PHE A 376 -15.40 26.01 8.36
CA PHE A 376 -14.06 26.19 7.82
C PHE A 376 -14.01 27.20 6.68
N ALA A 377 -14.93 27.13 5.71
CA ALA A 377 -15.02 28.13 4.64
C ALA A 377 -15.23 29.55 5.20
N GLU A 378 -15.99 29.68 6.29
CA GLU A 378 -16.27 30.93 6.99
C GLU A 378 -15.05 31.44 7.78
N ARG A 379 -14.27 30.55 8.42
CA ARG A 379 -13.17 30.91 9.34
C ARG A 379 -11.77 30.65 8.77
N ARG A 380 -11.66 30.33 7.48
CA ARG A 380 -10.41 29.97 6.80
C ARG A 380 -9.30 31.01 6.97
N ALA A 381 -9.65 32.29 6.83
CA ALA A 381 -8.69 33.38 6.93
C ALA A 381 -8.15 33.52 8.36
N GLU A 382 -9.04 33.47 9.35
CA GLU A 382 -8.70 33.52 10.78
C GLU A 382 -7.80 32.34 11.17
N ALA A 383 -8.12 31.15 10.67
CA ALA A 383 -7.36 29.94 10.93
C ALA A 383 -5.95 29.99 10.32
N ALA A 384 -5.80 30.51 9.10
CA ALA A 384 -4.50 30.71 8.47
C ALA A 384 -3.65 31.77 9.21
N ASP A 385 -4.27 32.82 9.75
CA ASP A 385 -3.60 33.83 10.57
C ASP A 385 -3.15 33.28 11.92
N ALA A 386 -4.01 32.51 12.60
CA ALA A 386 -3.66 31.84 13.85
C ALA A 386 -2.51 30.83 13.63
N ALA A 387 -2.55 30.05 12.55
CA ALA A 387 -1.52 29.09 12.21
C ALA A 387 -0.16 29.76 11.92
N ARG A 388 -0.16 30.88 11.20
CA ARG A 388 1.04 31.71 10.97
C ARG A 388 1.61 32.29 12.27
N ARG A 389 0.74 32.75 13.17
CA ARG A 389 1.12 33.42 14.41
C ARG A 389 1.63 32.46 15.47
N LEU A 390 1.04 31.28 15.57
CA LEU A 390 1.31 30.30 16.63
C LEU A 390 2.40 29.31 16.26
N GLY A 391 2.63 29.07 14.96
CA GLY A 391 3.61 28.07 14.49
C GLY A 391 3.26 26.63 14.87
N ASP A 392 2.08 26.41 15.44
CA ASP A 392 1.54 25.12 15.83
C ASP A 392 0.08 25.02 15.31
N PRO A 393 -0.17 24.17 14.31
CA PRO A 393 -1.51 23.95 13.77
C PRO A 393 -2.51 23.50 14.84
N VAL A 394 -2.06 22.76 15.87
CA VAL A 394 -2.92 22.27 16.96
C VAL A 394 -3.41 23.44 17.82
N ALA A 395 -2.52 24.38 18.13
CA ALA A 395 -2.86 25.59 18.86
C ALA A 395 -3.79 26.52 18.05
N ALA A 396 -3.59 26.61 16.73
CA ALA A 396 -4.45 27.40 15.84
C ALA A 396 -5.88 26.84 15.75
N VAL A 397 -6.03 25.51 15.70
CA VAL A 397 -7.36 24.88 15.74
C VAL A 397 -8.07 25.17 17.06
N ALA A 398 -7.34 25.02 18.17
CA ALA A 398 -7.88 25.27 19.50
C ALA A 398 -8.30 26.73 19.71
N GLU A 399 -7.68 27.67 18.98
CA GLU A 399 -8.02 29.08 19.04
C GLU A 399 -9.22 29.44 18.16
N VAL A 400 -9.21 29.04 16.88
CA VAL A 400 -10.21 29.49 15.89
C VAL A 400 -11.48 28.65 15.89
N PHE A 401 -11.38 27.40 16.36
CA PHE A 401 -12.48 26.43 16.35
C PHE A 401 -12.81 25.94 17.76
N ALA A 402 -12.45 26.68 18.81
CA ALA A 402 -12.66 26.31 20.21
C ALA A 402 -14.11 25.92 20.54
N ASP A 403 -15.05 26.70 20.00
CA ASP A 403 -16.49 26.52 20.13
C ASP A 403 -17.00 25.27 19.39
N ALA A 404 -16.49 25.00 18.19
CA ALA A 404 -16.80 23.79 17.43
C ALA A 404 -16.26 22.54 18.14
N VAL A 405 -15.03 22.62 18.66
CA VAL A 405 -14.38 21.56 19.47
C VAL A 405 -15.17 21.28 20.75
N ALA A 406 -15.70 22.32 21.39
CA ALA A 406 -16.53 22.18 22.59
C ALA A 406 -17.93 21.61 22.28
N ALA A 407 -18.50 21.93 21.12
CA ALA A 407 -19.83 21.48 20.71
C ALA A 407 -19.85 20.01 20.24
N ASP A 408 -18.77 19.53 19.63
CA ASP A 408 -18.66 18.14 19.15
C ASP A 408 -17.18 17.71 19.08
N SER A 409 -16.70 17.25 20.24
CA SER A 409 -15.30 16.89 20.49
C SER A 409 -14.77 15.69 19.68
N ILE A 410 -15.67 14.84 19.19
CA ILE A 410 -15.34 13.59 18.48
C ILE A 410 -15.03 13.91 17.00
N ASN A 411 -15.86 14.73 16.33
CA ASN A 411 -15.66 15.08 14.92
C ASN A 411 -14.70 16.27 14.69
N SER A 412 -14.50 17.11 15.70
CA SER A 412 -13.62 18.28 15.61
C SER A 412 -12.12 17.93 15.54
N ARG A 413 -11.74 16.68 15.83
CA ARG A 413 -10.35 16.19 15.69
C ARG A 413 -9.88 16.05 14.24
N SER A 414 -10.81 16.09 13.28
CA SER A 414 -10.55 16.02 11.84
C SER A 414 -10.32 17.40 11.20
N LEU A 415 -10.72 18.49 11.88
CA LEU A 415 -10.33 19.87 11.51
C LEU A 415 -8.81 20.05 11.54
N PHE A 416 -8.13 19.33 12.43
CA PHE A 416 -6.66 19.35 12.56
C PHE A 416 -5.94 18.87 11.30
N HIS A 417 -6.50 17.88 10.59
CA HIS A 417 -5.91 17.38 9.33
C HIS A 417 -6.13 18.36 8.16
N PHE A 418 -7.27 19.06 8.15
CA PHE A 418 -7.60 20.04 7.11
C PHE A 418 -6.89 21.40 7.28
N LEU A 419 -6.41 21.72 8.49
CA LEU A 419 -5.72 22.98 8.78
C LEU A 419 -4.22 22.95 8.48
N ASP A 420 -3.61 21.75 8.49
CA ASP A 420 -2.27 21.53 7.96
C ASP A 420 -2.20 21.89 6.45
N GLU A 421 -3.33 21.81 5.74
CA GLU A 421 -3.48 22.18 4.32
C GLU A 421 -3.62 23.70 4.05
N LEU A 422 -3.74 24.56 5.08
CA LEU A 422 -4.04 26.01 4.92
C LEU A 422 -2.84 26.96 5.00
N GLN A 423 -1.60 26.47 5.16
CA GLN A 423 -0.44 27.36 5.22
C GLN A 423 -0.26 28.13 3.90
N PRO A 424 -0.08 29.47 3.95
CA PRO A 424 0.03 30.32 2.75
C PRO A 424 1.28 30.02 1.93
N VAL A 425 1.06 29.80 0.64
CA VAL A 425 2.07 29.74 -0.41
C VAL A 425 2.52 31.16 -0.73
N ASP A 426 3.42 31.72 0.08
CA ASP A 426 4.14 32.94 -0.30
C ASP A 426 5.57 32.86 0.23
N ARG A 427 6.50 32.51 -0.67
CA ARG A 427 7.88 33.03 -0.74
C ARG A 427 8.56 32.46 -2.00
N VAL A 428 8.66 33.37 -2.98
CA VAL A 428 9.54 33.50 -4.18
C VAL A 428 10.35 32.28 -4.58
#